data_AF-G9L2N0-F1
#
_entry.id   AF-G9L2N0-F1
#
_cell.length_a   1.000
_cell.length_b   1.000
_cell.length_c   1.000
_cell.angle_alpha   90.00
_cell.angle_beta   90.00
_cell.angle_gamma   90.00
#
_symmetry.space_group_name_H-M   'P 1'
#
loop_
_entity.id
_entity.type
_entity.pdbx_description
1 polymer ?
#
loop_
_entity_poly.entity_id
_entity_poly.type
_entity_poly.pdbx_seq_one_letter_code
_entity_poly.pdbx_strand_id
1 'polypeptide(L)'
;GDKKYIMGPKLSTLDATVFGHLAQAMWTLPGTRPERLIKGELINLAMYCERIRRKFWPEWHHDDDNTIYESEESSEGSKTHT
;
A
#
# COMPACT_ATOMS: atom_id res chain seq x y z
N GLY A 1 8.48 -17.97 4.38
CA GLY A 1 8.05 -17.87 5.78
C GLY A 1 6.69 -18.50 5.85
N ASP A 2 6.55 -19.58 6.62
CA ASP A 2 5.52 -20.59 6.31
C ASP A 2 4.30 -20.49 7.24
N LYS A 3 4.32 -19.49 8.14
CA LYS A 3 3.22 -19.19 9.04
C LYS A 3 2.22 -18.25 8.39
N LYS A 4 0.93 -18.48 8.66
CA LYS A 4 -0.17 -17.61 8.20
C LYS A 4 -0.13 -16.22 8.86
N TYR A 5 0.27 -16.13 10.12
CA TYR A 5 0.48 -14.88 10.85
C TYR A 5 1.76 -15.00 11.68
N ILE A 6 2.28 -13.89 12.20
CA ILE A 6 3.59 -13.82 12.86
C ILE A 6 3.68 -14.84 14.01
N MET A 7 2.62 -14.95 14.82
CA MET A 7 2.55 -15.85 15.98
C MET A 7 1.83 -17.17 15.71
N GLY A 8 1.55 -17.52 14.45
CA GLY A 8 0.95 -18.80 14.08
C GLY A 8 -0.35 -18.66 13.27
N PRO A 9 -1.40 -19.47 13.53
CA PRO A 9 -2.59 -19.50 12.68
C PRO A 9 -3.64 -18.43 13.04
N LYS A 10 -3.54 -17.82 14.23
CA LYS A 10 -4.46 -16.78 14.72
C LYS A 10 -3.79 -15.41 14.65
N LEU A 11 -4.57 -14.39 14.33
CA LEU A 11 -4.15 -13.00 14.42
C LEU A 11 -3.89 -12.61 15.87
N SER A 12 -2.88 -11.78 16.05
CA SER A 12 -2.48 -11.22 17.33
C SER A 12 -2.27 -9.71 17.22
N THR A 13 -2.09 -9.05 18.36
CA THR A 13 -1.71 -7.62 18.40
C THR A 13 -0.38 -7.35 17.71
N LEU A 14 0.55 -8.30 17.75
CA LEU A 14 1.80 -8.19 17.01
C LEU A 14 1.57 -8.11 15.50
N ASP A 15 0.61 -8.87 14.99
CA ASP A 15 0.26 -8.83 13.57
C ASP A 15 -0.27 -7.46 13.15
N ALA A 16 -1.12 -6.85 14.01
CA ALA A 16 -1.62 -5.50 13.80
C ALA A 16 -0.50 -4.46 13.80
N THR A 17 0.46 -4.56 14.73
CA THR A 17 1.63 -3.67 14.78
C THR A 17 2.49 -3.80 13.53
N VAL A 18 2.80 -5.03 13.11
CA VAL A 18 3.59 -5.29 11.90
C VAL A 18 2.85 -4.78 10.66
N PHE A 19 1.54 -5.05 10.56
CA PHE A 19 0.71 -4.55 9.48
C PHE A 19 0.73 -3.03 9.38
N GLY A 20 0.57 -2.30 10.51
CA GLY A 20 0.57 -0.84 10.50
C GLY A 20 1.84 -0.22 9.91
N HIS A 21 3.01 -0.82 10.19
CA HIS A 21 4.27 -0.38 9.61
C HIS A 21 4.40 -0.75 8.13
N LEU A 22 4.05 -1.99 7.77
CA LEU A 22 4.17 -2.47 6.38
C LEU A 22 3.15 -1.80 5.45
N ALA A 23 1.99 -1.40 5.97
CA ALA A 23 0.95 -0.71 5.20
C ALA A 23 1.47 0.59 4.56
N GLN A 24 2.42 1.27 5.22
CA GLN A 24 3.04 2.47 4.66
C GLN A 24 3.79 2.15 3.35
N ALA A 25 4.64 1.12 3.39
CA ALA A 25 5.37 0.68 2.20
C ALA A 25 4.45 0.10 1.12
N MET A 26 3.31 -0.51 1.49
CA MET A 26 2.36 -1.10 0.54
C MET A 26 1.51 -0.06 -0.21
N TRP A 27 1.00 0.95 0.49
CA TRP A 27 -0.09 1.80 -0.04
C TRP A 27 0.11 3.31 0.12
N THR A 28 1.08 3.79 0.92
CA THR A 28 1.22 5.24 1.19
C THR A 28 2.49 5.86 0.60
N LEU A 29 3.43 5.05 0.12
CA LEU A 29 4.74 5.51 -0.38
C LEU A 29 5.01 5.08 -1.83
N PRO A 30 4.19 5.51 -2.82
CA PRO A 30 4.33 5.10 -4.21
C PRO A 30 5.66 5.55 -4.83
N GLY A 31 6.24 4.72 -5.69
CA GLY A 31 7.50 4.95 -6.41
C GLY A 31 8.78 4.82 -5.55
N THR A 32 8.63 4.62 -4.24
CA THR A 32 9.78 4.60 -3.31
C THR A 32 10.49 3.25 -3.28
N ARG A 33 11.72 3.22 -2.75
CA ARG A 33 12.45 1.96 -2.53
C ARG A 33 11.69 0.97 -1.62
N PRO A 34 11.08 1.38 -0.49
CA PRO A 34 10.24 0.50 0.33
C PRO A 34 9.12 -0.19 -0.45
N GLU A 35 8.38 0.54 -1.29
CA GLU A 35 7.31 -0.04 -2.10
C GLU A 35 7.85 -1.09 -3.08
N ARG A 36 8.92 -0.75 -3.82
CA ARG A 36 9.53 -1.70 -4.77
C ARG A 36 10.02 -2.97 -4.09
N LEU A 37 10.64 -2.83 -2.91
CA LEU A 37 11.11 -3.99 -2.14
C LEU A 37 9.94 -4.85 -1.67
N ILE A 38 8.88 -4.27 -1.10
CA ILE A 38 7.78 -5.05 -0.54
C ILE A 38 6.92 -5.72 -1.61
N LYS A 39 6.66 -5.03 -2.74
CA LYS A 39 5.85 -5.57 -3.85
C LYS A 39 6.64 -6.45 -4.81
N GLY A 40 7.97 -6.28 -4.91
CA GLY A 40 8.83 -7.04 -5.83
C GLY A 40 9.55 -8.22 -5.20
N GLU A 41 10.27 -8.00 -4.10
CA GLU A 41 11.18 -8.99 -3.53
C GLU A 41 10.58 -9.71 -2.31
N LEU A 42 9.82 -8.99 -1.48
CA LEU A 42 9.28 -9.49 -0.21
C LEU A 42 7.81 -9.91 -0.34
N ILE A 43 7.51 -10.71 -1.36
CA ILE A 43 6.13 -11.09 -1.74
C ILE A 43 5.35 -11.76 -0.59
N ASN A 44 6.03 -12.48 0.31
CA ASN A 44 5.42 -13.09 1.48
C ASN A 44 4.85 -12.04 2.45
N LEU A 45 5.53 -10.89 2.59
CA LEU A 45 5.06 -9.76 3.40
C LEU A 45 3.91 -9.03 2.72
N ALA A 46 3.98 -8.84 1.40
CA ALA A 46 2.87 -8.28 0.64
C ALA A 46 1.60 -9.15 0.77
N MET A 47 1.71 -10.46 0.56
CA MET A 47 0.60 -11.40 0.73
C MET A 47 0.07 -11.44 2.17
N TYR A 48 0.95 -11.31 3.16
CA TYR A 48 0.57 -11.18 4.56
C TYR A 48 -0.27 -9.92 4.79
N CYS A 49 0.16 -8.76 4.29
CA CYS A 49 -0.58 -7.50 4.40
C CYS A 49 -1.93 -7.59 3.69
N GLU A 50 -1.96 -8.15 2.49
CA GLU A 50 -3.20 -8.39 1.73
C GLU A 50 -4.20 -9.28 2.46
N ARG A 51 -3.72 -10.29 3.18
CA ARG A 51 -4.57 -11.19 3.97
C ARG A 51 -5.22 -10.47 5.14
N ILE A 52 -4.49 -9.57 5.78
CA ILE A 52 -5.01 -8.76 6.90
C ILE A 52 -5.98 -7.72 6.37
N ARG A 53 -5.60 -6.98 5.31
CA ARG A 53 -6.45 -6.00 4.64
C ARG A 53 -7.81 -6.58 4.28
N ARG A 54 -7.83 -7.68 3.51
CA ARG A 54 -9.07 -8.37 3.11
C ARG A 54 -9.96 -8.83 4.26
N LYS A 55 -9.36 -9.16 5.41
CA LYS A 55 -10.11 -9.66 6.56
C LYS A 55 -10.84 -8.53 7.31
N PHE A 56 -10.22 -7.36 7.42
CA PHE A 56 -10.73 -6.26 8.25
C PHE A 56 -11.32 -5.09 7.47
N TRP A 57 -10.89 -4.90 6.21
CA TRP A 57 -11.39 -3.88 5.27
C TRP A 57 -11.72 -4.54 3.91
N PRO A 58 -12.69 -5.47 3.87
CA PRO A 58 -13.07 -6.13 2.63
C PRO A 58 -13.56 -5.16 1.55
N GLU A 59 -14.11 -4.01 1.93
CA GLU A 59 -14.56 -2.95 1.04
C GLU A 59 -13.42 -2.23 0.30
N TRP A 60 -12.17 -2.32 0.77
CA TRP A 60 -11.01 -1.79 0.03
C TRP A 60 -10.70 -2.60 -1.24
N HIS A 61 -11.38 -3.71 -1.49
CA HIS A 61 -11.41 -4.35 -2.80
C HIS A 61 -12.43 -3.65 -3.70
N HIS A 62 -11.97 -2.63 -4.42
CA HIS A 62 -12.62 -2.19 -5.66
C HIS A 62 -11.79 -2.73 -6.83
N ASP A 63 -12.45 -3.42 -7.76
CA ASP A 63 -11.83 -3.87 -9.03
C ASP A 63 -11.48 -2.71 -9.97
N ASP A 64 -11.81 -1.47 -9.58
CA ASP A 64 -11.61 -0.25 -10.35
C ASP A 64 -10.28 0.44 -10.00
N ASP A 65 -9.15 -0.21 -10.32
CA ASP A 65 -7.86 0.47 -10.44
C ASP A 65 -7.81 1.24 -11.77
N ASN A 66 -8.63 2.28 -11.87
CA ASN A 66 -8.47 3.30 -12.91
C ASN A 66 -8.38 4.66 -12.23
N THR A 67 -7.27 4.86 -11.51
CA THR A 67 -6.89 6.14 -10.93
C THR A 67 -6.41 7.09 -12.03
N ILE A 68 -7.35 7.64 -12.81
CA ILE A 68 -7.09 8.92 -13.48
C ILE A 68 -7.18 9.98 -12.38
N TYR A 69 -6.05 10.21 -11.72
CA TYR A 69 -5.86 11.42 -10.92
C TYR A 69 -5.72 12.56 -11.94
N GLU A 70 -6.81 13.31 -12.16
CA GLU A 70 -6.75 14.53 -12.97
C GLU A 70 -5.81 15.51 -12.26
N SER A 71 -4.59 15.61 -12.79
CA SER A 71 -3.67 16.70 -12.48
C SER A 71 -4.37 17.98 -12.93
N GLU A 72 -4.99 18.71 -12.00
CA GLU A 72 -5.32 20.12 -12.24
C GLU A 72 -4.00 20.88 -12.41
N GLU A 73 -3.53 20.95 -13.65
CA GLU A 73 -2.46 21.85 -14.08
C GLU A 73 -3.00 23.27 -13.95
N SER A 74 -2.80 23.86 -12.77
CA SER A 74 -3.07 25.28 -12.54
C SER A 74 -2.02 26.09 -13.29
N SER A 75 -2.29 26.33 -14.57
CA SER A 75 -1.64 27.33 -15.41
C SER A 75 -1.95 28.71 -14.83
N GLU A 76 -1.13 29.21 -13.91
CA GLU A 76 -1.04 30.65 -13.63
C GLU A 76 0.11 31.27 -14.42
N GLY A 77 -0.28 32.09 -15.38
CA GLY A 77 0.57 32.59 -16.45
C GLY A 77 1.60 33.61 -16.01
N SER A 78 2.79 33.50 -16.60
CA SER A 78 3.69 34.64 -16.78
C SER A 78 3.52 35.18 -18.20
N LYS A 79 2.69 36.20 -18.34
CA LYS A 79 2.61 37.00 -19.57
C LYS A 79 3.73 38.05 -19.56
N THR A 80 4.38 38.10 -20.73
CA THR A 80 5.05 39.23 -21.40
C THR A 80 6.40 39.74 -20.87
N HIS A 81 7.42 39.31 -21.61
CA HIS A 81 8.64 40.03 -21.95
C HIS A 81 8.31 41.16 -22.96
N THR A 82 8.65 42.41 -22.64
CA THR A 82 9.20 43.48 -23.51
C THR A 82 9.38 44.74 -22.66
#